data_AF-A0A957NC04-F1
#
_entry.id   AF-A0A957NC04-F1
#
_cell.length_a   1.000
_cell.length_b   1.000
_cell.length_c   1.000
_cell.angle_alpha   90.00
_cell.angle_beta   90.00
_cell.angle_gamma   90.00
#
_symmetry.space_group_name_H-M   'P 1'
#
loop_
_entity.id
_entity.type
_entity.pdbx_description
1 polymer ?
#
loop_
_entity_poly.entity_id
_entity_poly.type
_entity_poly.pdbx_seq_one_letter_code
_entity_poly.pdbx_strand_id
1 'polypeptide(L)'
;MSLLTRPAGTKKPSIPVPEEQLKEGVAKDQVFVASQWQLMWWRFRKHHLAILGTSLITVFYILAIFCEFLSPYDPNAFERRYTFVPPQAIHFFHNGAWEGPFIYGLTRERDPATYLITYQPDTTVRYPVAFFVEGDAYK
;
A
#
# COMPACT_ATOMS: atom_id res chain seq x y z
N MET A 1 -3.39 -82.96 15.64
CA MET A 1 -3.71 -81.62 16.17
C MET A 1 -2.73 -80.64 15.50
N SER A 2 -2.75 -80.35 14.19
CA SER A 2 -3.78 -79.69 13.33
C SER A 2 -4.29 -78.42 14.00
N LEU A 3 -4.14 -77.16 13.53
CA LEU A 3 -3.70 -76.45 12.31
C LEU A 3 -3.30 -75.03 12.81
N LEU A 4 -2.40 -74.25 12.21
CA LEU A 4 -2.71 -73.22 11.20
C LEU A 4 -1.41 -72.47 10.85
N THR A 5 -0.74 -72.88 9.77
CA THR A 5 0.28 -72.05 9.11
C THR A 5 -0.43 -71.03 8.23
N ARG A 6 -0.32 -69.76 8.63
CA ARG A 6 -0.82 -68.55 7.97
C ARG A 6 -0.35 -68.47 6.50
N PRO A 7 -1.24 -68.31 5.50
CA PRO A 7 -0.81 -68.17 4.12
C PRO A 7 -0.18 -66.78 3.87
N ALA A 8 0.95 -66.80 3.18
CA ALA A 8 1.74 -65.64 2.79
C ALA A 8 0.96 -64.71 1.86
N GLY A 9 1.14 -63.40 2.10
CA GLY A 9 0.49 -62.32 1.36
C GLY A 9 0.70 -62.43 -0.15
N THR A 10 -0.41 -62.33 -0.87
CA THR A 10 -0.47 -62.12 -2.31
C THR A 10 0.24 -60.82 -2.66
N LYS A 11 1.47 -60.93 -3.16
CA LYS A 11 2.20 -59.81 -3.76
C LYS A 11 1.41 -59.36 -4.99
N LYS A 12 0.67 -58.26 -4.87
CA LYS A 12 0.02 -57.61 -6.02
C LYS A 12 1.07 -57.37 -7.10
N PRO A 13 0.78 -57.66 -8.38
CA PRO A 13 1.72 -57.41 -9.46
C PRO A 13 2.03 -55.91 -9.51
N SER A 14 3.25 -55.54 -9.12
CA SER A 14 3.77 -54.19 -9.25
C SER A 14 4.11 -53.96 -10.70
N ILE A 15 3.08 -53.64 -11.49
CA ILE A 15 3.27 -53.07 -12.82
C ILE A 15 4.02 -51.74 -12.58
N PRO A 16 5.21 -51.53 -13.16
CA PRO A 16 5.88 -50.24 -13.08
C PRO A 16 5.09 -49.29 -13.98
N VAL A 17 4.08 -48.65 -13.40
CA VAL A 17 3.44 -47.50 -14.02
C VAL A 17 4.48 -46.39 -13.97
N PRO A 18 4.92 -45.83 -15.11
CA PRO A 18 5.79 -44.66 -15.14
C PRO A 18 5.23 -43.59 -14.19
N GLU A 19 6.06 -43.09 -13.26
CA GLU A 19 5.63 -42.12 -12.23
C GLU A 19 4.98 -40.86 -12.84
N GLU A 20 5.32 -40.55 -14.09
CA GLU A 20 4.72 -39.51 -14.92
C GLU A 20 3.19 -39.69 -15.08
N GLN A 21 2.71 -40.92 -15.30
CA GLN A 21 1.28 -41.19 -15.49
C GLN A 21 0.47 -41.06 -14.18
N LEU A 22 1.10 -41.37 -13.05
CA LEU A 22 0.53 -41.14 -11.72
C LEU A 22 0.41 -39.63 -11.43
N LYS A 23 1.42 -38.84 -11.81
CA LYS A 23 1.39 -37.38 -11.62
C LYS A 23 0.33 -36.71 -12.50
N GLU A 24 0.20 -37.13 -13.76
CA GLU A 24 -0.84 -36.59 -14.65
C GLU A 24 -2.26 -36.96 -14.22
N GLY A 25 -2.50 -38.20 -13.78
CA GLY A 25 -3.80 -38.67 -13.31
C GLY A 25 -4.23 -37.90 -12.05
N VAL A 26 -3.33 -37.79 -11.08
CA VAL A 26 -3.58 -37.05 -9.83
C VAL A 26 -3.82 -35.56 -10.11
N ALA A 27 -3.08 -34.95 -11.04
CA ALA A 27 -3.31 -33.55 -11.43
C ALA A 27 -4.67 -33.35 -12.11
N LYS A 28 -5.13 -34.31 -12.93
CA LYS A 28 -6.44 -34.26 -13.60
C LYS A 28 -7.60 -34.51 -12.61
N ASP A 29 -7.44 -35.40 -11.65
CA ASP A 29 -8.44 -35.68 -10.62
C ASP A 29 -8.64 -34.50 -9.66
N GLN A 30 -7.55 -33.79 -9.30
CA GLN A 30 -7.64 -32.57 -8.50
C GLN A 30 -8.37 -31.43 -9.21
N VAL A 31 -8.33 -31.38 -10.54
CA VAL A 31 -9.11 -30.43 -11.35
C VAL A 31 -10.61 -30.81 -11.34
N PHE A 32 -10.95 -32.10 -11.28
CA PHE A 32 -12.33 -32.59 -11.36
C PHE A 32 -13.11 -32.50 -10.03
N VAL A 33 -12.41 -32.51 -8.89
CA VAL A 33 -12.99 -32.37 -7.54
C VAL A 33 -13.04 -30.89 -7.07
N ALA A 34 -12.40 -29.97 -7.80
CA ALA A 34 -12.32 -28.57 -7.42
C ALA A 34 -13.69 -27.86 -7.53
N SER A 35 -14.01 -27.04 -6.53
CA SER A 35 -15.17 -26.16 -6.52
C SER A 35 -15.13 -25.22 -7.73
N GLN A 36 -16.29 -24.89 -8.33
CA GLN A 36 -16.38 -24.02 -9.51
C GLN A 36 -15.61 -22.69 -9.33
N TRP A 37 -15.55 -22.18 -8.11
CA TRP A 37 -14.79 -20.99 -7.74
C TRP A 37 -13.26 -21.16 -7.90
N GLN A 38 -12.73 -22.33 -7.53
CA GLN A 38 -11.32 -22.65 -7.68
C GLN A 38 -10.93 -22.74 -9.16
N LEU A 39 -11.79 -23.33 -9.99
CA LEU A 39 -11.61 -23.37 -11.44
C LEU A 39 -11.59 -21.95 -12.05
N MET A 40 -12.50 -21.08 -11.59
CA MET A 40 -12.55 -19.67 -12.00
C MET A 40 -11.26 -18.93 -11.61
N TRP A 41 -10.78 -19.09 -10.37
CA TRP A 41 -9.57 -18.43 -9.89
C TRP A 41 -8.30 -18.88 -10.63
N TRP A 42 -8.18 -20.16 -10.96
CA TRP A 42 -7.06 -20.68 -11.74
C TRP A 42 -7.05 -20.12 -13.16
N ARG A 43 -8.22 -20.01 -13.80
CA ARG A 43 -8.36 -19.43 -15.13
C ARG A 43 -8.10 -17.92 -15.12
N PHE A 44 -8.56 -17.23 -14.08
CA PHE A 44 -8.30 -15.81 -13.84
C PHE A 44 -6.81 -15.51 -13.69
N ARG A 45 -6.09 -16.32 -12.89
CA ARG A 45 -4.64 -16.17 -12.69
C ARG A 45 -3.78 -16.48 -13.93
N LYS A 46 -4.33 -17.09 -14.98
CA LYS A 46 -3.61 -17.28 -16.25
C LYS A 46 -3.56 -16.01 -17.10
N HIS A 47 -4.46 -15.05 -16.88
CA HIS A 47 -4.52 -13.80 -17.64
C HIS A 47 -3.70 -12.70 -16.95
N HIS A 48 -2.56 -12.33 -17.53
CA HIS A 48 -1.69 -11.27 -17.01
C HIS A 48 -2.42 -9.92 -16.86
N LEU A 49 -3.27 -9.55 -17.84
CA LEU A 49 -4.07 -8.33 -17.78
C LEU A 49 -5.07 -8.33 -16.61
N ALA A 50 -5.68 -9.48 -16.32
CA ALA A 50 -6.66 -9.61 -15.26
C ALA A 50 -6.00 -9.45 -13.87
N ILE A 51 -4.81 -10.04 -13.69
CA ILE A 51 -4.03 -9.87 -12.46
C ILE A 51 -3.61 -8.41 -12.28
N LEU A 52 -3.15 -7.75 -13.35
CA LEU A 52 -2.68 -6.37 -13.29
C LEU A 52 -3.82 -5.37 -13.00
N GLY A 53 -5.00 -5.62 -13.57
CA GLY A 53 -6.21 -4.84 -13.25
C GLY A 53 -6.66 -5.02 -11.80
N THR A 54 -6.75 -6.27 -11.32
CA THR A 54 -7.12 -6.52 -9.93
C THR A 54 -6.09 -5.98 -8.96
N SER A 55 -4.79 -6.12 -9.23
CA SER A 55 -3.76 -5.58 -8.34
C SER A 55 -3.85 -4.06 -8.23
N LEU A 56 -4.05 -3.35 -9.34
CA LEU A 56 -4.22 -1.90 -9.34
C LEU A 56 -5.44 -1.46 -8.53
N ILE A 57 -6.59 -2.12 -8.74
CA ILE A 57 -7.81 -1.84 -7.98
C ILE A 57 -7.59 -2.11 -6.49
N THR A 58 -6.97 -3.25 -6.14
CA THR A 58 -6.66 -3.57 -4.75
C THR A 58 -5.79 -2.50 -4.10
N VAL A 59 -4.78 -1.98 -4.80
CA VAL A 59 -3.95 -0.87 -4.30
C VAL A 59 -4.79 0.37 -4.03
N PHE A 60 -5.68 0.76 -4.95
CA PHE A 60 -6.55 1.93 -4.71
C PHE A 60 -7.50 1.73 -3.52
N TYR A 61 -8.07 0.54 -3.35
CA TYR A 61 -8.90 0.25 -2.17
C TYR A 61 -8.11 0.32 -0.86
N ILE A 62 -6.86 -0.17 -0.86
CA ILE A 62 -5.98 -0.03 0.31
C ILE A 62 -5.74 1.45 0.61
N LEU A 63 -5.38 2.25 -0.40
CA LEU A 63 -5.18 3.69 -0.22
C LEU A 63 -6.45 4.41 0.28
N ALA A 64 -7.64 3.98 -0.16
CA ALA A 64 -8.91 4.55 0.30
C ALA A 64 -9.21 4.20 1.76
N ILE A 65 -8.97 2.95 2.19
CA ILE A 65 -9.17 2.52 3.58
C ILE A 65 -8.17 3.21 4.51
N PHE A 66 -6.94 3.42 4.06
CA PHE A 66 -5.90 4.13 4.81
C PHE A 66 -5.80 5.61 4.41
N CYS A 67 -6.87 6.20 3.87
CA CYS A 67 -6.84 7.59 3.40
C CYS A 67 -6.60 8.56 4.55
N GLU A 68 -7.15 8.28 5.73
CA GLU A 68 -6.96 9.10 6.93
C GLU A 68 -5.50 9.16 7.39
N PHE A 69 -4.75 8.06 7.21
CA PHE A 69 -3.32 8.03 7.49
C PHE A 69 -2.51 8.79 6.42
N LEU A 70 -2.98 8.77 5.18
CA LEU A 70 -2.25 9.37 4.05
C LEU A 70 -2.53 10.87 3.89
N SER A 71 -3.72 11.33 4.27
CA SER A 71 -4.16 12.72 4.14
C SER A 71 -4.89 13.19 5.41
N PRO A 72 -4.15 13.54 6.48
CA PRO A 72 -4.70 14.01 7.75
C PRO A 72 -5.21 15.47 7.71
N TYR A 73 -5.44 16.04 6.53
CA TYR A 73 -5.88 17.43 6.33
C TYR A 73 -7.25 17.45 5.68
N ASP A 74 -8.12 18.37 6.11
CA ASP A 74 -9.44 18.55 5.48
C ASP A 74 -9.27 19.11 4.05
N PRO A 75 -9.73 18.41 3.00
CA PRO A 75 -9.64 18.91 1.62
C PRO A 75 -10.45 20.18 1.38
N ASN A 76 -11.40 20.52 2.26
CA ASN A 76 -12.18 21.76 2.21
C ASN A 76 -11.60 22.87 3.09
N ALA A 77 -10.54 22.62 3.86
CA ALA A 77 -9.88 23.66 4.64
C ALA A 77 -9.19 24.64 3.70
N PHE A 78 -9.80 25.82 3.56
CA PHE A 78 -9.26 26.89 2.73
C PHE A 78 -8.78 28.06 3.58
N GLU A 79 -7.47 28.21 3.66
CA GLU A 79 -6.84 29.31 4.39
C GLU A 79 -6.64 30.54 3.51
N ARG A 80 -7.59 31.49 3.58
CA ARG A 80 -7.58 32.76 2.83
C ARG A 80 -6.32 33.60 3.05
N ARG A 81 -5.64 33.43 4.20
CA ARG A 81 -4.45 34.22 4.55
C ARG A 81 -3.21 33.78 3.78
N TYR A 82 -3.20 32.56 3.25
CA TYR A 82 -2.04 31.96 2.58
C TYR A 82 -2.26 31.69 1.08
N THR A 83 -3.36 32.20 0.49
CA THR A 83 -3.75 31.94 -0.91
C THR A 83 -2.69 32.32 -1.96
N PHE A 84 -1.90 33.37 -1.71
CA PHE A 84 -0.87 33.88 -2.64
C PHE A 84 0.54 33.77 -2.07
N VAL A 85 0.76 32.83 -1.16
CA VAL A 85 2.07 32.64 -0.56
C VAL A 85 2.98 31.90 -1.54
N PRO A 86 4.22 32.39 -1.77
CA PRO A 86 5.17 31.67 -2.61
C PRO A 86 5.57 30.34 -1.94
N PRO A 87 5.98 29.31 -2.72
CA PRO A 87 6.50 28.07 -2.17
C PRO A 87 7.62 28.33 -1.16
N GLN A 88 7.48 27.83 0.06
CA GLN A 88 8.48 28.01 1.11
C GLN A 88 9.52 26.90 1.08
N ALA A 89 10.80 27.27 1.17
CA ALA A 89 11.89 26.31 1.27
C ALA A 89 12.03 25.78 2.70
N ILE A 90 12.36 24.49 2.82
CA ILE A 90 12.72 23.85 4.09
C ILE A 90 14.19 24.15 4.38
N HIS A 91 14.46 24.65 5.58
CA HIS A 91 15.80 24.97 6.06
C HIS A 91 16.22 23.94 7.12
N PHE A 92 17.51 23.65 7.20
CA PHE A 92 18.06 22.68 8.16
C PHE A 92 19.02 23.32 9.18
N PHE A 93 19.55 24.50 8.85
CA PHE A 93 20.54 25.21 9.63
C PHE A 93 20.06 26.64 9.88
N HIS A 94 20.22 27.10 11.12
CA HIS A 94 19.99 28.49 11.49
C HIS A 94 21.21 29.00 12.26
N ASN A 95 21.81 30.10 11.80
CA ASN A 95 22.99 30.72 12.43
C ASN A 95 24.16 29.74 12.72
N GLY A 96 24.35 28.73 11.87
CA GLY A 96 25.42 27.72 12.02
C GLY A 96 25.11 26.57 12.97
N ALA A 97 23.96 26.57 13.65
CA ALA A 97 23.47 25.46 14.45
C ALA A 97 22.48 24.58 13.64
N TRP A 98 22.55 23.27 13.86
CA TRP A 98 21.59 22.31 13.31
C TRP A 98 20.37 22.22 14.22
N GLU A 99 19.19 22.51 13.68
CA GLU A 99 17.93 22.55 14.43
C GLU A 99 16.87 21.59 13.85
N GLY A 100 17.25 20.78 12.85
CA GLY A 100 16.33 19.91 12.10
C GLY A 100 15.64 20.63 10.94
N PRO A 101 14.72 19.98 10.21
CA PRO A 101 13.95 20.61 9.14
C PRO A 101 12.96 21.62 9.73
N PHE A 102 13.03 22.88 9.29
CA PHE A 102 12.12 23.95 9.72
C PHE A 102 11.78 24.90 8.58
N ILE A 103 10.70 25.68 8.77
CA ILE A 103 10.25 26.73 7.84
C ILE A 103 10.18 28.05 8.62
N TYR A 104 10.57 29.15 7.98
CA TYR A 104 10.45 30.49 8.56
C TYR A 104 9.01 31.01 8.56
N GLY A 105 8.67 31.79 9.57
CA GLY A 105 7.41 32.54 9.59
C GLY A 105 7.32 33.50 8.40
N LEU A 106 6.10 33.85 8.01
CA LEU A 106 5.85 34.86 6.98
C LEU A 106 5.17 36.06 7.62
N THR A 107 5.76 37.24 7.39
CA THR A 107 5.11 38.50 7.70
C THR A 107 4.43 39.01 6.45
N ARG A 108 3.14 39.31 6.59
CA ARG A 108 2.30 39.86 5.54
C ARG A 108 2.38 41.38 5.61
N GLU A 109 3.07 41.99 4.66
CA GLU A 109 3.15 43.44 4.52
C GLU A 109 2.32 43.90 3.33
N ARG A 110 1.73 45.10 3.45
CA ARG A 110 1.02 45.74 2.36
C ARG A 110 1.83 46.94 1.91
N ASP A 111 2.28 46.92 0.66
CA ASP A 111 3.00 48.06 0.09
C ASP A 111 2.05 49.26 0.01
N PRO A 112 2.34 50.40 0.65
CA PRO A 112 1.48 51.58 0.64
C PRO A 112 1.37 52.25 -0.74
N ALA A 113 2.34 52.04 -1.64
CA ALA A 113 2.32 52.62 -2.98
C ALA A 113 1.51 51.78 -3.97
N THR A 114 1.73 50.46 -3.96
CA THR A 114 1.13 49.53 -4.95
C THR A 114 -0.11 48.81 -4.40
N TYR A 115 -0.35 48.89 -3.08
CA TYR A 115 -1.38 48.14 -2.34
C TYR A 115 -1.30 46.62 -2.45
N LEU A 116 -0.22 46.09 -3.03
CA LEU A 116 0.06 44.67 -3.16
C LEU A 116 0.40 44.07 -1.79
N ILE A 117 0.02 42.81 -1.63
CA ILE A 117 0.36 42.01 -0.46
C ILE A 117 1.68 41.30 -0.76
N THR A 118 2.72 41.65 -0.03
CA THR A 118 4.03 41.03 -0.13
C THR A 118 4.27 40.17 1.11
N TYR A 119 4.82 38.98 0.93
CA TYR A 119 5.18 38.09 2.02
C TYR A 119 6.70 38.11 2.17
N GLN A 120 7.19 38.54 3.33
CA GLN A 120 8.61 38.49 3.66
C GLN A 120 8.84 37.41 4.73
N PRO A 121 9.89 36.57 4.60
CA PRO A 121 10.26 35.64 5.65
C PRO A 121 10.70 36.40 6.92
N ASP A 122 10.04 36.13 8.03
CA ASP A 122 10.47 36.56 9.36
C ASP A 122 11.33 35.47 9.98
N THR A 123 12.63 35.77 10.15
CA THR A 123 13.61 34.83 10.72
C THR A 123 13.50 34.70 12.25
N THR A 124 12.67 35.52 12.89
CA THR A 124 12.43 35.49 14.35
C THR A 124 11.61 34.28 14.76
N VAL A 125 10.64 33.88 13.94
CA VAL A 125 9.73 32.76 14.21
C VAL A 125 10.07 31.58 13.32
N ARG A 126 10.25 30.40 13.93
CA ARG A 126 10.61 29.15 13.27
C ARG A 126 9.57 28.08 13.57
N TYR A 127 9.07 27.43 12.53
CA TYR A 127 8.14 26.32 12.63
C TYR A 127 8.87 25.01 12.30
N PRO A 128 9.05 24.10 13.27
CA PRO A 128 9.68 22.81 13.01
C PRO A 128 8.77 21.91 12.17
N VAL A 129 9.35 21.20 11.21
CA VAL A 129 8.62 20.20 10.41
C VAL A 129 8.57 18.91 11.22
N ALA A 130 7.40 18.60 11.76
CA ALA A 130 7.15 17.36 12.47
C ALA A 130 6.54 16.31 11.52
N PHE A 131 6.98 15.06 11.69
CA PHE A 131 6.40 13.90 11.00
C PHE A 131 5.34 13.26 11.91
N PHE A 132 4.27 12.71 11.32
CA PHE A 132 3.17 12.05 12.04
C PHE A 132 2.44 12.95 13.05
N VAL A 133 2.25 14.23 12.71
CA VAL A 133 1.39 15.12 13.51
C VAL A 133 -0.07 14.67 13.44
N GLU A 134 -0.80 14.85 14.53
CA GLU A 134 -2.25 14.65 14.54
C GLU A 134 -2.92 15.64 13.58
N GLY A 135 -3.76 15.11 12.70
CA GLY A 135 -4.54 15.87 11.74
C GLY A 135 -5.75 16.57 12.34
N ASP A 136 -6.54 17.21 11.49
CA ASP A 136 -7.79 17.83 11.88
C ASP A 136 -8.79 16.77 12.40
N ALA A 137 -9.54 17.12 13.47
CA ALA A 137 -10.49 16.20 14.09
C ALA A 137 -11.68 15.89 13.15
N TYR A 138 -12.00 14.60 13.00
CA TYR A 138 -13.16 14.14 12.24
C TYR A 138 -14.47 14.55 12.93
N LYS A 139 -15.42 15.09 12.17
CA LYS A 139 -16.75 15.50 12.66
C LYS A 139 -17.87 14.85 11.87
#